data_AF-A0A7S3F002-F1
#
_entry.id   AF-A0A7S3F002-F1
#
_cell.length_a   1.000
_cell.length_b   1.000
_cell.length_c   1.000
_cell.angle_alpha   90.00
_cell.angle_beta   90.00
_cell.angle_gamma   90.00
#
_symmetry.space_group_name_H-M   'P 1'
#
loop_
_entity.id
_entity.type
_entity.pdbx_description
1 polymer ?
#
loop_
_entity_poly.entity_id
_entity_poly.type
_entity_poly.pdbx_seq_one_letter_code
_entity_poly.pdbx_strand_id
1 'polypeptide(L)'
;MIERIPEPEAGGVHLDDSSSISTSGGECGRGRGAFSCRSRGLPVPSLLPAPGVMLLSSLLSEVCEQRLSRPTLRHDERLPSGERGFSLSFVQAMRDFFGQRGGLSLPTVEACHSPSFPANICRLTSSTGLSLVESCYGIAKGRGISTGRLFGAATTTFSYSWEGTTFEDVLCAFENMQRDAPADRFFWCDVFCASQNLLA
;
A
#
# COMPACT_ATOMS: atom_id res chain seq x y z
N MET A 1 45.11 7.30 -29.59
CA MET A 1 44.65 6.22 -30.48
C MET A 1 43.23 5.93 -30.05
N ILE A 2 42.25 6.50 -30.76
CA ILE A 2 40.83 6.50 -30.38
C ILE A 2 40.16 5.56 -31.38
N GLU A 3 39.70 4.40 -30.92
CA GLU A 3 38.94 3.46 -31.75
C GLU A 3 37.48 3.92 -31.84
N ARG A 4 37.00 4.05 -33.08
CA ARG A 4 35.60 4.38 -33.41
C ARG A 4 34.75 3.12 -33.26
N ILE A 5 33.65 3.23 -32.53
CA ILE A 5 32.59 2.23 -32.46
C ILE A 5 31.57 2.53 -33.57
N PRO A 6 31.15 1.56 -34.40
CA PRO A 6 30.14 1.78 -35.45
C PRO A 6 28.71 1.67 -34.89
N GLU A 7 27.80 2.52 -35.39
CA GLU A 7 26.38 2.50 -35.06
C GLU A 7 25.62 1.35 -35.74
N PRO A 8 24.59 0.75 -35.11
CA PRO A 8 23.73 -0.20 -35.77
C PRO A 8 22.57 0.47 -36.52
N GLU A 9 22.38 0.01 -37.76
CA GLU A 9 21.38 0.50 -38.71
C GLU A 9 19.93 0.19 -38.34
N ALA A 10 19.06 1.13 -38.72
CA ALA A 10 17.61 1.03 -38.63
C ALA A 10 17.06 -0.02 -39.64
N GLY A 11 16.62 -1.16 -39.13
CA GLY A 11 15.86 -2.16 -39.88
C GLY A 11 14.39 -2.10 -39.49
N GLY A 12 13.56 -1.47 -40.34
CA GLY A 12 12.11 -1.43 -40.19
C GLY A 12 11.48 -2.79 -40.43
N VAL A 13 10.43 -3.09 -39.65
CA VAL A 13 9.52 -4.20 -39.95
C VAL A 13 8.09 -3.67 -39.96
N HIS A 14 7.50 -3.79 -41.14
CA HIS A 14 6.15 -3.45 -41.53
C HIS A 14 5.16 -4.39 -40.82
N LEU A 15 4.13 -3.83 -40.18
CA LEU A 15 2.94 -4.56 -39.76
C LEU A 15 1.71 -3.72 -40.15
N ASP A 16 1.20 -4.00 -41.34
CA ASP A 16 -0.20 -3.78 -41.67
C ASP A 16 -0.90 -5.14 -41.57
N ASP A 17 -1.91 -5.27 -40.71
CA ASP A 17 -3.27 -5.48 -41.20
C ASP A 17 -4.30 -5.38 -40.06
N SER A 18 -5.04 -4.28 -40.08
CA SER A 18 -6.50 -4.24 -40.23
C SER A 18 -7.33 -5.40 -39.66
N SER A 19 -7.97 -5.16 -38.52
CA SER A 19 -9.40 -5.47 -38.39
C SER A 19 -10.08 -4.48 -37.44
N SER A 20 -10.70 -3.49 -38.08
CA SER A 20 -11.64 -2.51 -37.56
C SER A 20 -12.88 -3.16 -36.92
N ILE A 21 -13.24 -2.71 -35.72
CA ILE A 21 -14.64 -2.59 -35.31
C ILE A 21 -14.88 -1.15 -34.85
N SER A 22 -15.72 -0.49 -35.62
CA SER A 22 -16.27 0.83 -35.40
C SER A 22 -17.46 0.72 -34.43
N THR A 23 -17.48 1.52 -33.37
CA THR A 23 -18.73 2.00 -32.77
C THR A 23 -18.59 3.48 -32.43
N SER A 24 -19.17 4.28 -33.32
CA SER A 24 -19.98 5.48 -33.11
C SER A 24 -19.86 6.27 -31.81
N GLY A 25 -19.77 7.59 -32.00
CA GLY A 25 -19.76 8.62 -30.98
C GLY A 25 -20.86 8.56 -29.92
N GLY A 26 -20.50 9.13 -28.78
CA GLY A 26 -21.38 9.53 -27.71
C GLY A 26 -20.66 10.54 -26.84
N GLU A 27 -20.86 11.83 -27.11
CA GLU A 27 -20.71 12.86 -26.09
C GLU A 27 -21.57 12.44 -24.89
N CYS A 28 -20.97 12.33 -23.70
CA CYS A 28 -21.73 12.40 -22.46
C CYS A 28 -20.83 12.64 -21.25
N GLY A 29 -20.94 13.85 -20.69
CA GLY A 29 -21.17 14.01 -19.26
C GLY A 29 -19.98 13.87 -18.31
N ARG A 30 -19.69 14.98 -17.61
CA ARG A 30 -19.04 14.98 -16.30
C ARG A 30 -19.73 13.98 -15.39
N GLY A 31 -19.09 12.84 -15.12
CA GLY A 31 -19.55 11.84 -14.15
C GLY A 31 -18.49 11.61 -13.10
N ARG A 32 -18.73 12.08 -11.87
CA ARG A 32 -17.99 11.63 -10.69
C ARG A 32 -18.33 10.14 -10.49
N GLY A 33 -17.48 9.26 -11.01
CA GLY A 33 -17.57 7.83 -10.73
C GLY A 33 -17.07 7.56 -9.31
N ALA A 34 -17.96 7.68 -8.32
CA ALA A 34 -17.69 7.13 -6.99
C ALA A 34 -17.64 5.61 -7.11
N PHE A 35 -16.45 5.02 -6.92
CA PHE A 35 -16.29 3.57 -6.80
C PHE A 35 -16.91 3.11 -5.48
N SER A 36 -18.22 2.88 -5.47
CA SER A 36 -18.93 2.40 -4.29
C SER A 36 -18.62 0.92 -4.05
N CYS A 37 -17.68 0.63 -3.16
CA CYS A 37 -17.49 -0.71 -2.62
C CYS A 37 -18.66 -1.07 -1.69
N ARG A 38 -19.76 -1.61 -2.23
CA ARG A 38 -20.75 -2.26 -1.35
C ARG A 38 -20.20 -3.61 -0.90
N SER A 39 -19.52 -3.62 0.24
CA SER A 39 -19.09 -4.82 0.96
C SER A 39 -20.32 -5.65 1.34
N ARG A 40 -20.51 -6.82 0.69
CA ARG A 40 -21.49 -7.81 1.15
C ARG A 40 -20.86 -8.66 2.25
N GLY A 41 -21.55 -8.71 3.40
CA GLY A 41 -21.42 -9.75 4.42
C GLY A 41 -20.04 -9.88 5.04
N LEU A 42 -19.70 -8.97 5.96
CA LEU A 42 -18.55 -9.16 6.85
C LEU A 42 -18.82 -10.32 7.82
N PRO A 43 -17.81 -11.18 8.08
CA PRO A 43 -17.92 -12.23 9.10
C PRO A 43 -18.15 -11.61 10.49
N VAL A 44 -18.82 -12.37 11.35
CA VAL A 44 -19.14 -12.02 12.75
C VAL A 44 -17.88 -11.47 13.45
N PRO A 45 -17.95 -10.28 14.10
CA PRO A 45 -16.78 -9.68 14.69
C PRO A 45 -16.21 -10.58 15.79
N SER A 46 -14.95 -10.98 15.65
CA SER A 46 -14.18 -11.56 16.74
C SER A 46 -14.08 -10.54 17.88
N LEU A 47 -14.28 -10.97 19.13
CA LEU A 47 -14.17 -10.09 20.31
C LEU A 47 -12.78 -9.46 20.48
N LEU A 48 -11.76 -10.01 19.82
CA LEU A 48 -10.42 -9.43 19.77
C LEU A 48 -10.21 -8.70 18.45
N PRO A 49 -9.60 -7.49 18.48
CA PRO A 49 -9.23 -6.78 17.26
C PRO A 49 -8.31 -7.66 16.39
N ALA A 50 -8.54 -7.64 15.08
CA ALA A 50 -7.72 -8.39 14.14
C ALA A 50 -6.23 -8.05 14.33
N PRO A 51 -5.30 -9.02 14.20
CA PRO A 51 -3.87 -8.80 14.45
C PRO A 51 -3.29 -7.55 13.76
N GLY A 52 -3.68 -7.27 12.52
CA GLY A 52 -3.26 -6.04 11.83
C GLY A 52 -3.69 -4.75 12.53
N VAL A 53 -4.93 -4.69 13.06
CA VAL A 53 -5.45 -3.52 13.79
C VAL A 53 -4.68 -3.32 15.09
N MET A 54 -4.34 -4.41 15.78
CA MET A 54 -3.51 -4.36 16.99
C MET A 54 -2.12 -3.80 16.70
N LEU A 55 -1.49 -4.20 15.59
CA LEU A 55 -0.16 -3.71 15.21
C LEU A 55 -0.19 -2.22 14.86
N LEU A 56 -1.17 -1.77 14.06
CA LEU A 56 -1.35 -0.35 13.72
C LEU A 56 -1.62 0.50 14.96
N SER A 57 -2.48 0.01 15.87
CA SER A 57 -2.78 0.68 17.13
C SER A 57 -1.55 0.75 18.04
N SER A 58 -0.71 -0.28 18.03
CA SER A 58 0.53 -0.33 18.79
C SER A 58 1.56 0.69 18.29
N LEU A 59 1.71 0.82 16.96
CA LEU A 59 2.54 1.87 16.38
C LEU A 59 2.07 3.26 16.80
N LEU A 60 0.77 3.51 16.73
CA LEU A 60 0.20 4.80 17.15
C LEU A 60 0.51 5.08 18.63
N SER A 61 0.29 4.11 19.52
CA SER A 61 0.60 4.24 20.94
C SER A 61 2.09 4.52 21.18
N GLU A 62 2.99 3.78 20.52
CA GLU A 62 4.43 3.95 20.71
C GLU A 62 4.95 5.31 20.19
N VAL A 63 4.32 5.85 19.14
CA VAL A 63 4.59 7.22 18.65
C VAL A 63 4.08 8.27 19.65
N CYS A 64 2.90 8.06 20.25
CA CYS A 64 2.35 8.95 21.28
C CYS A 64 3.20 8.95 22.56
N GLU A 65 3.74 7.80 22.94
CA GLU A 65 4.57 7.63 24.13
C GLU A 65 6.07 7.86 23.87
N GLN A 66 6.46 8.17 22.62
CA GLN A 66 7.85 8.34 22.19
C GLN A 66 8.77 7.15 22.53
N ARG A 67 8.22 5.93 22.56
CA ARG A 67 8.90 4.73 23.10
C ARG A 67 9.81 3.99 22.14
N LEU A 68 9.70 4.24 20.83
CA LEU A 68 10.55 3.59 19.83
C LEU A 68 11.89 4.32 19.75
N SER A 69 12.93 3.65 20.25
CA SER A 69 14.23 4.23 20.58
C SER A 69 15.31 4.09 19.50
N ARG A 70 14.95 3.67 18.28
CA ARG A 70 15.91 3.57 17.17
C ARG A 70 15.30 4.04 15.84
N PRO A 71 15.68 5.23 15.33
CA PRO A 71 15.14 5.74 14.07
C PRO A 71 15.66 5.01 12.84
N THR A 72 16.50 3.98 12.95
CA THR A 72 16.97 3.25 11.77
C THR A 72 17.52 1.89 12.18
N LEU A 73 16.83 0.80 11.80
CA LEU A 73 17.48 -0.51 11.73
C LEU A 73 18.65 -0.44 10.74
N ARG A 74 19.74 -1.17 11.02
CA ARG A 74 20.83 -1.29 10.05
C ARG A 74 20.31 -1.96 8.79
N HIS A 75 20.92 -1.68 7.64
CA HIS A 75 20.42 -2.19 6.37
C HIS A 75 20.32 -3.73 6.31
N ASP A 76 21.25 -4.43 6.97
CA ASP A 76 21.28 -5.89 7.12
C ASP A 76 20.22 -6.44 8.09
N GLU A 77 19.63 -5.58 8.93
CA GLU A 77 18.53 -5.92 9.83
C GLU A 77 17.15 -5.63 9.23
N ARG A 78 17.11 -4.96 8.08
CA ARG A 78 15.88 -4.54 7.40
C ARG A 78 15.29 -5.66 6.56
N LEU A 79 13.97 -5.64 6.39
CA LEU A 79 13.31 -6.51 5.42
C LEU A 79 13.70 -6.08 4.00
N PRO A 80 14.15 -7.03 3.14
CA PRO A 80 14.34 -6.76 1.72
C PRO A 80 13.08 -6.16 1.10
N SER A 81 13.20 -5.28 0.11
CA SER A 81 12.04 -4.55 -0.41
C SER A 81 10.91 -5.47 -0.88
N GLY A 82 11.27 -6.57 -1.54
CA GLY A 82 10.33 -7.59 -2.01
C GLY A 82 9.64 -8.37 -0.89
N GLU A 83 10.21 -8.43 0.32
CA GLU A 83 9.64 -9.12 1.49
C GLU A 83 8.69 -8.25 2.31
N ARG A 84 8.44 -7.01 1.87
CA ARG A 84 7.55 -6.05 2.54
C ARG A 84 6.15 -6.07 1.96
N GLY A 85 5.71 -7.20 1.42
CA GLY A 85 4.36 -7.36 0.90
C GLY A 85 3.33 -7.49 2.03
N PHE A 86 2.09 -7.09 1.76
CA PHE A 86 0.98 -7.20 2.70
C PHE A 86 -0.22 -7.93 2.10
N SER A 87 -0.97 -8.65 2.93
CA SER A 87 -2.14 -9.43 2.52
C SER A 87 -3.43 -8.63 2.55
N LEU A 88 -4.50 -9.21 2.00
CA LEU A 88 -5.86 -8.67 2.13
C LEU A 88 -6.31 -8.49 3.59
N SER A 89 -5.92 -9.40 4.50
CA SER A 89 -6.26 -9.25 5.91
C SER A 89 -5.61 -8.00 6.52
N PHE A 90 -4.44 -7.59 6.02
CA PHE A 90 -3.84 -6.33 6.43
C PHE A 90 -4.54 -5.12 5.80
N VAL A 91 -5.02 -5.21 4.56
CA VAL A 91 -5.86 -4.17 3.92
C VAL A 91 -7.14 -3.92 4.74
N GLN A 92 -7.82 -5.00 5.15
CA GLN A 92 -9.01 -4.92 6.00
C GLN A 92 -8.68 -4.28 7.35
N ALA A 93 -7.56 -4.65 7.96
CA ALA A 93 -7.09 -4.02 9.18
C ALA A 93 -6.78 -2.52 9.02
N MET A 94 -6.20 -2.10 7.89
CA MET A 94 -6.01 -0.68 7.58
C MET A 94 -7.37 0.01 7.47
N ARG A 95 -8.34 -0.59 6.76
CA ARG A 95 -9.68 0.01 6.65
C ARG A 95 -10.33 0.22 8.00
N ASP A 96 -10.30 -0.78 8.87
CA ASP A 96 -10.87 -0.67 10.21
C ASP A 96 -10.15 0.40 11.04
N PHE A 97 -8.81 0.38 11.03
CA PHE A 97 -7.98 1.31 11.81
C PHE A 97 -8.17 2.77 11.38
N PHE A 98 -8.07 3.05 10.08
CA PHE A 98 -8.23 4.41 9.53
C PHE A 98 -9.71 4.83 9.55
N GLY A 99 -10.65 3.91 9.34
CA GLY A 99 -12.09 4.15 9.39
C GLY A 99 -12.57 4.63 10.75
N GLN A 100 -12.14 3.99 11.82
CA GLN A 100 -12.43 4.42 13.20
C GLN A 100 -11.91 5.83 13.54
N ARG A 101 -11.02 6.39 12.70
CA ARG A 101 -10.34 7.66 12.91
C ARG A 101 -10.70 8.71 11.86
N GLY A 102 -11.68 8.42 10.98
CA GLY A 102 -12.09 9.33 9.91
C GLY A 102 -11.07 9.50 8.78
N GLY A 103 -10.08 8.60 8.67
CA GLY A 103 -9.01 8.68 7.68
C GLY A 103 -9.37 8.20 6.27
N LEU A 104 -10.47 7.44 6.12
CA LEU A 104 -10.83 6.80 4.83
C LEU A 104 -11.20 7.80 3.73
N SER A 105 -11.98 8.82 4.08
CA SER A 105 -12.44 9.85 3.14
C SER A 105 -11.38 10.90 2.83
N LEU A 106 -10.22 10.85 3.50
CA LEU A 106 -9.16 11.80 3.24
C LEU A 106 -8.53 11.53 1.88
N PRO A 107 -8.09 12.57 1.15
CA PRO A 107 -7.16 12.40 0.05
C PRO A 107 -5.97 11.53 0.51
N THR A 108 -5.49 10.64 -0.36
CA THR A 108 -4.41 9.72 0.00
C THR A 108 -3.19 10.48 0.53
N VAL A 109 -2.84 11.59 -0.10
CA VAL A 109 -1.78 12.51 0.34
C VAL A 109 -1.95 12.95 1.81
N GLU A 110 -3.17 13.28 2.23
CA GLU A 110 -3.45 13.69 3.61
C GLU A 110 -3.39 12.51 4.58
N ALA A 111 -3.92 11.36 4.18
CA ALA A 111 -3.81 10.12 4.97
C ALA A 111 -2.34 9.67 5.14
N CYS A 112 -1.46 10.05 4.21
CA CYS A 112 -0.04 9.76 4.28
C CYS A 112 0.71 10.68 5.24
N HIS A 113 0.53 12.00 5.15
CA HIS A 113 1.42 12.95 5.82
C HIS A 113 0.76 14.18 6.47
N SER A 114 -0.57 14.28 6.47
CA SER A 114 -1.22 15.49 7.00
C SER A 114 -1.03 15.64 8.52
N PRO A 115 -0.55 16.80 9.01
CA PRO A 115 -0.49 17.10 10.45
C PRO A 115 -1.87 17.13 11.12
N SER A 116 -2.93 17.41 10.37
CA SER A 116 -4.31 17.43 10.91
C SER A 116 -4.87 16.03 11.17
N PHE A 117 -4.20 14.99 10.68
CA PHE A 117 -4.57 13.60 10.90
C PHE A 117 -3.45 12.87 11.67
N PRO A 118 -3.53 12.77 13.02
CA PRO A 118 -2.44 12.25 13.85
C PRO A 118 -2.08 10.78 13.62
N ALA A 119 -2.96 10.01 12.97
CA ALA A 119 -2.73 8.62 12.61
C ALA A 119 -2.24 8.45 11.16
N ASN A 120 -1.74 9.52 10.53
CA ASN A 120 -1.18 9.43 9.19
C ASN A 120 0.04 8.48 9.12
N ILE A 121 0.29 7.91 7.94
CA ILE A 121 1.29 6.86 7.73
C ILE A 121 2.70 7.33 8.11
N CYS A 122 3.09 8.54 7.72
CA CYS A 122 4.38 9.13 8.08
C CYS A 122 4.53 9.26 9.60
N ARG A 123 3.46 9.64 10.32
CA ARG A 123 3.48 9.72 11.77
C ARG A 123 3.61 8.35 12.41
N LEU A 124 2.87 7.34 11.94
CA LEU A 124 2.96 5.95 12.42
C LEU A 124 4.36 5.34 12.25
N THR A 125 5.09 5.77 11.22
CA THR A 125 6.43 5.27 10.90
C THR A 125 7.57 6.19 11.37
N SER A 126 7.24 7.37 11.89
CA SER A 126 8.21 8.42 12.23
C SER A 126 9.26 8.00 13.26
N SER A 127 8.90 7.08 14.17
CA SER A 127 9.79 6.61 15.22
C SER A 127 10.67 5.43 14.83
N THR A 128 10.36 4.76 13.71
CA THR A 128 11.13 3.62 13.18
C THR A 128 11.98 4.01 11.96
N GLY A 129 11.52 4.98 11.17
CA GLY A 129 12.11 5.29 9.86
C GLY A 129 11.94 4.18 8.82
N LEU A 130 11.05 3.21 9.08
CA LEU A 130 10.83 2.06 8.21
C LEU A 130 9.56 2.25 7.37
N SER A 131 9.24 1.27 6.52
CA SER A 131 7.91 1.27 5.88
C SER A 131 6.83 0.93 6.91
N LEU A 132 5.56 1.14 6.58
CA LEU A 132 4.46 0.77 7.48
C LEU A 132 4.48 -0.75 7.76
N VAL A 133 4.64 -1.55 6.71
CA VAL A 133 4.73 -3.02 6.81
C VAL A 133 5.89 -3.45 7.71
N GLU A 134 7.07 -2.90 7.48
CA GLU A 134 8.28 -3.27 8.23
C GLU A 134 8.19 -2.81 9.69
N SER A 135 7.56 -1.65 9.95
CA SER A 135 7.28 -1.17 11.30
C SER A 135 6.33 -2.11 12.04
N CYS A 136 5.20 -2.49 11.41
CA CYS A 136 4.28 -3.47 11.99
C CYS A 136 4.95 -4.84 12.22
N TYR A 137 5.80 -5.28 11.30
CA TYR A 137 6.58 -6.51 11.45
C TYR A 137 7.51 -6.44 12.67
N GLY A 138 8.19 -5.30 12.87
CA GLY A 138 9.05 -5.07 14.05
C GLY A 138 8.28 -5.18 15.37
N ILE A 139 7.11 -4.54 15.45
CA ILE A 139 6.22 -4.66 16.62
C ILE A 139 5.81 -6.10 16.85
N ALA A 140 5.37 -6.79 15.80
CA ALA A 140 4.92 -8.17 15.90
C ALA A 140 6.03 -9.09 16.40
N LYS A 141 7.25 -8.95 15.85
CA LYS A 141 8.44 -9.70 16.27
C LYS A 141 8.78 -9.44 17.74
N GLY A 142 8.77 -8.18 18.18
CA GLY A 142 9.03 -7.83 19.58
C GLY A 142 7.99 -8.38 20.56
N ARG A 143 6.78 -8.67 20.10
CA ARG A 143 5.66 -9.18 20.90
C ARG A 143 5.37 -10.67 20.68
N GLY A 144 6.16 -11.38 19.87
CA GLY A 144 5.94 -12.79 19.55
C GLY A 144 4.66 -13.07 18.74
N ILE A 145 4.13 -12.08 18.02
CA ILE A 145 2.92 -12.22 17.18
C ILE A 145 3.31 -12.80 15.82
N SER A 146 2.64 -13.88 15.41
CA SER A 146 2.85 -14.47 14.08
C SER A 146 2.35 -13.54 12.97
N THR A 147 3.22 -13.24 12.00
CA THR A 147 2.93 -12.33 10.87
C THR A 147 2.71 -13.02 9.54
N GLY A 148 2.90 -14.34 9.43
CA GLY A 148 2.94 -15.04 8.13
C GLY A 148 1.64 -14.97 7.30
N ARG A 149 0.52 -14.56 7.91
CA ARG A 149 -0.75 -14.29 7.21
C ARG A 149 -0.98 -12.82 6.86
N LEU A 150 -0.15 -11.93 7.39
CA LEU A 150 -0.23 -10.48 7.20
C LEU A 150 0.83 -9.97 6.23
N PHE A 151 2.06 -10.49 6.36
CA PHE A 151 3.24 -10.02 5.65
C PHE A 151 4.01 -11.18 5.00
N GLY A 152 4.61 -10.91 3.85
CA GLY A 152 5.39 -11.89 3.10
C GLY A 152 5.96 -11.32 1.80
N ALA A 153 6.60 -12.18 1.01
CA ALA A 153 7.13 -11.84 -0.30
C ALA A 153 6.01 -11.34 -1.23
N ALA A 154 6.14 -10.10 -1.69
CA ALA A 154 5.20 -9.50 -2.60
C ALA A 154 5.26 -10.19 -3.96
N THR A 155 4.10 -10.62 -4.45
CA THR A 155 3.94 -11.25 -5.76
C THR A 155 3.20 -10.34 -6.74
N THR A 156 2.77 -9.16 -6.29
CA THR A 156 2.03 -8.20 -7.11
C THR A 156 2.36 -6.79 -6.67
N THR A 157 2.72 -5.92 -7.62
CA THR A 157 2.93 -4.49 -7.38
C THR A 157 1.65 -3.72 -7.72
N PHE A 158 1.34 -2.70 -6.92
CA PHE A 158 0.21 -1.82 -7.14
C PHE A 158 0.69 -0.37 -7.25
N SER A 159 0.06 0.36 -8.17
CA SER A 159 0.29 1.78 -8.39
C SER A 159 -1.06 2.49 -8.44
N TYR A 160 -1.11 3.73 -7.98
CA TYR A 160 -2.31 4.55 -7.97
C TYR A 160 -1.98 6.02 -8.24
N SER A 161 -3.01 6.82 -8.53
CA SER A 161 -2.86 8.27 -8.67
C SER A 161 -2.82 8.94 -7.30
N TRP A 162 -1.80 9.75 -7.05
CA TRP A 162 -1.68 10.50 -5.79
C TRP A 162 -2.76 11.58 -5.65
N GLU A 163 -3.15 12.19 -6.76
CA GLU A 163 -4.16 13.24 -6.82
C GLU A 163 -5.55 12.66 -7.10
N GLY A 164 -6.55 13.19 -6.41
CA GLY A 164 -7.96 12.86 -6.63
C GLY A 164 -8.42 11.51 -6.08
N THR A 165 -7.51 10.70 -5.51
CA THR A 165 -7.83 9.38 -4.93
C THR A 165 -7.93 9.47 -3.41
N THR A 166 -9.06 9.05 -2.84
CA THR A 166 -9.18 8.92 -1.39
C THR A 166 -8.45 7.69 -0.88
N PHE A 167 -8.14 7.65 0.41
CA PHE A 167 -7.52 6.48 1.02
C PHE A 167 -8.44 5.24 0.92
N GLU A 168 -9.76 5.44 1.02
CA GLU A 168 -10.75 4.39 0.79
C GLU A 168 -10.64 3.79 -0.62
N ASP A 169 -10.55 4.63 -1.66
CA ASP A 169 -10.43 4.17 -3.05
C ASP A 169 -9.21 3.25 -3.24
N VAL A 170 -8.06 3.62 -2.63
CA VAL A 170 -6.83 2.81 -2.66
C VAL A 170 -7.08 1.44 -2.02
N LEU A 171 -7.65 1.39 -0.82
CA LEU A 171 -7.92 0.12 -0.13
C LEU A 171 -8.94 -0.72 -0.90
N CYS A 172 -9.95 -0.11 -1.52
CA CYS A 172 -10.96 -0.79 -2.32
C CYS A 172 -10.36 -1.41 -3.59
N ALA A 173 -9.39 -0.74 -4.21
CA ALA A 173 -8.68 -1.30 -5.35
C ALA A 173 -7.94 -2.60 -4.98
N PHE A 174 -7.26 -2.64 -3.83
CA PHE A 174 -6.62 -3.87 -3.34
C PHE A 174 -7.62 -5.00 -3.09
N GLU A 175 -8.75 -4.71 -2.46
CA GLU A 175 -9.78 -5.72 -2.21
C GLU A 175 -10.35 -6.30 -3.50
N ASN A 176 -10.57 -5.44 -4.49
CA ASN A 176 -11.05 -5.89 -5.80
C ASN A 176 -10.00 -6.74 -6.52
N MET A 177 -8.72 -6.37 -6.46
CA MET A 177 -7.63 -7.18 -7.03
C MET A 177 -7.45 -8.52 -6.33
N GLN A 178 -7.79 -8.62 -5.04
CA GLN A 178 -7.73 -9.88 -4.30
C GLN A 178 -8.89 -10.82 -4.66
N ARG A 179 -10.03 -10.31 -5.12
CA ARG A 179 -11.23 -11.13 -5.38
C ARG A 179 -10.96 -12.32 -6.31
N ASP A 180 -10.10 -12.11 -7.29
CA ASP A 180 -9.74 -13.10 -8.30
C ASP A 180 -8.34 -13.69 -8.07
N ALA A 181 -7.81 -13.54 -6.85
CA ALA A 181 -6.45 -13.91 -6.48
C ALA A 181 -6.38 -15.12 -5.53
N PRO A 182 -5.28 -15.90 -5.57
CA PRO A 182 -4.93 -16.83 -4.50
C PRO A 182 -4.88 -16.14 -3.13
N ALA A 183 -5.34 -16.83 -2.08
CA ALA A 183 -5.43 -16.29 -0.71
C ALA A 183 -4.08 -15.91 -0.08
N ASP A 184 -2.98 -16.42 -0.64
CA ASP A 184 -1.58 -16.16 -0.27
C ASP A 184 -0.92 -15.05 -1.09
N ARG A 185 -1.69 -14.29 -1.88
CA ARG A 185 -1.17 -13.12 -2.60
C ARG A 185 -0.82 -12.00 -1.61
N PHE A 186 0.40 -11.47 -1.76
CA PHE A 186 0.87 -10.28 -1.07
C PHE A 186 1.12 -9.16 -2.06
N PHE A 187 0.66 -7.97 -1.71
CA PHE A 187 0.79 -6.76 -2.51
C PHE A 187 1.95 -5.91 -2.04
N TRP A 188 2.62 -5.27 -3.00
CA TRP A 188 3.58 -4.21 -2.76
C TRP A 188 2.98 -2.89 -3.23
N CYS A 189 2.99 -1.88 -2.36
CA CYS A 189 2.54 -0.53 -2.66
C CYS A 189 3.53 0.45 -2.06
N ASP A 190 3.97 1.44 -2.82
CA ASP A 190 4.99 2.40 -2.38
C ASP A 190 4.64 3.06 -1.04
N VAL A 191 3.40 3.49 -0.85
CA VAL A 191 2.95 4.16 0.37
C VAL A 191 3.03 3.31 1.64
N PHE A 192 2.90 1.99 1.51
CA PHE A 192 2.91 1.07 2.66
C PHE A 192 4.23 0.31 2.80
N CYS A 193 4.91 0.05 1.69
CA CYS A 193 6.03 -0.87 1.58
C CYS A 193 7.36 -0.16 1.35
N ALA A 194 7.37 1.03 0.74
CA ALA A 194 8.58 1.84 0.69
C ALA A 194 8.83 2.46 2.06
N SER A 195 10.11 2.51 2.45
CA SER A 195 10.48 3.18 3.70
C SER A 195 10.31 4.67 3.54
N GLN A 196 9.68 5.28 4.54
CA GLN A 196 9.32 6.71 4.51
C GLN A 196 10.50 7.61 4.91
N ASN A 197 11.73 7.08 4.94
CA ASN A 197 12.95 7.87 5.09
C ASN A 197 13.20 8.69 3.81
N LEU A 198 12.43 9.76 3.65
CA LEU A 198 12.82 10.99 2.97
C LEU A 198 13.66 11.90 3.90
N LEU A 199 13.98 11.44 5.11
CA LEU A 199 14.85 12.15 6.04
C LEU A 199 16.31 11.92 5.62
N ALA A 200 16.77 12.79 4.73
CA ALA A 200 18.18 13.21 4.66
C ALA A 200 18.51 14.11 5.86
#